data_AF-M0QRP1-F1
#
_entry.id   AF-M0QRP1-F1
#
_cell.length_a   1.000
_cell.length_b   1.000
_cell.length_c   1.000
_cell.angle_alpha   90.00
_cell.angle_beta   90.00
_cell.angle_gamma   90.00
#
_symmetry.space_group_name_H-M   'P 1'
#
loop_
_entity.id
_entity.type
_entity.pdbx_description
1 polymer ?
#
loop_
_entity_poly.entity_id
_entity_poly.type
_entity_poly.pdbx_seq_one_letter_code
_entity_poly.pdbx_strand_id
1 'polypeptide(L)'
;MSLREALRNRTRQAWTWWWTTVDTGGVLCQTALYPFLWLSGVYMTFTDAPTTVRGELGGGAHWVWIGLLTLCPITCLAGQLLHDQYTGRQLQLWSNIGITCALGAYVSAVVQASWLGRGLFAVYMAAGFTILAAVISIRDVRKLRAIRAHAKES
;
A
#
# COMPACT_ATOMS: atom_id res chain seq x y z
N MET A 1 14.37 14.57 -37.34
CA MET A 1 14.08 14.07 -35.98
C MET A 1 15.18 13.09 -35.59
N SER A 2 15.96 13.39 -34.56
CA SER A 2 17.12 12.56 -34.19
C SER A 2 16.68 11.31 -33.41
N LEU A 3 17.45 10.21 -33.51
CA LEU A 3 17.21 8.98 -32.74
C LEU A 3 17.06 9.25 -31.22
N ARG A 4 17.82 10.23 -30.70
CA ARG A 4 17.77 10.66 -29.30
C ARG A 4 16.42 11.30 -28.94
N GLU A 5 15.86 12.12 -29.82
CA GLU A 5 14.53 12.72 -29.60
C GLU A 5 13.42 11.66 -29.65
N ALA A 6 13.53 10.69 -30.57
CA ALA A 6 12.58 9.59 -30.65
C ALA A 6 12.59 8.72 -29.39
N LEU A 7 13.78 8.38 -28.87
CA LEU A 7 13.92 7.62 -27.62
C LEU A 7 13.37 8.41 -26.42
N ARG A 8 13.70 9.70 -26.30
CA ARG A 8 13.19 10.58 -25.24
C ARG A 8 11.66 10.71 -25.26
N ASN A 9 11.06 10.76 -26.46
CA ASN A 9 9.61 10.83 -26.58
C ASN A 9 8.95 9.50 -26.18
N ARG A 10 9.53 8.36 -26.59
CA ARG A 10 9.02 7.03 -26.19
C ARG A 10 9.10 6.81 -24.67
N THR A 11 10.20 7.19 -24.03
CA THR A 11 10.33 7.03 -22.57
C THR A 11 9.34 7.90 -21.82
N ARG A 12 9.12 9.15 -22.25
CA ARG A 12 8.07 10.02 -21.69
C ARG A 12 6.68 9.42 -21.87
N GLN A 13 6.37 8.92 -23.06
CA GLN A 13 5.05 8.31 -23.33
C GLN A 13 4.80 7.08 -22.46
N ALA A 14 5.77 6.17 -22.37
CA ALA A 14 5.69 4.99 -21.52
C ALA A 14 5.52 5.37 -20.05
N TRP A 15 6.25 6.38 -19.58
CA TRP A 15 6.13 6.89 -18.22
C TRP A 15 4.75 7.47 -17.92
N THR A 16 4.22 8.31 -18.80
CA THR A 16 2.86 8.86 -18.63
C THR A 16 1.82 7.75 -18.62
N TRP A 17 1.89 6.81 -19.56
CA TRP A 17 0.99 5.67 -19.64
C TRP A 17 1.01 4.82 -18.36
N TRP A 18 2.20 4.55 -17.82
CA TRP A 18 2.36 3.81 -16.57
C TRP A 18 1.63 4.50 -15.41
N TRP A 19 1.83 5.81 -15.23
CA TRP A 19 1.19 6.54 -14.14
C TRP A 19 -0.31 6.68 -14.30
N THR A 20 -0.82 6.83 -15.52
CA THR A 20 -2.27 6.80 -15.78
C THR A 20 -2.87 5.45 -15.40
N THR A 21 -2.16 4.36 -15.69
CA THR A 21 -2.59 3.00 -15.30
C THR A 21 -2.62 2.83 -13.79
N VAL A 22 -1.57 3.28 -13.09
CA VAL A 22 -1.53 3.27 -11.61
C VAL A 22 -2.64 4.16 -11.03
N ASP A 23 -2.95 5.28 -11.69
CA ASP A 23 -3.98 6.20 -11.23
C ASP A 23 -5.38 5.63 -11.31
N THR A 24 -5.73 4.94 -12.38
CA THR A 24 -7.04 4.31 -12.53
C THR A 24 -7.10 3.00 -11.73
N GLY A 25 -6.07 2.16 -11.86
CA GLY A 25 -6.01 0.84 -11.22
C GLY A 25 -5.85 0.91 -9.70
N GLY A 26 -5.14 1.91 -9.18
CA GLY A 26 -4.86 2.02 -7.74
C GLY A 26 -6.12 2.10 -6.88
N VAL A 27 -7.17 2.80 -7.34
CA VAL A 27 -8.45 2.85 -6.61
C VAL A 27 -9.12 1.48 -6.61
N LEU A 28 -9.18 0.81 -7.77
CA LEU A 28 -9.77 -0.52 -7.88
C LEU A 28 -9.04 -1.53 -6.99
N CYS A 29 -7.70 -1.49 -6.95
CA CYS A 29 -6.90 -2.34 -6.07
C CYS A 29 -7.22 -2.08 -4.60
N GLN A 30 -7.34 -0.81 -4.18
CA GLN A 30 -7.73 -0.48 -2.81
C GLN A 30 -9.13 -1.02 -2.49
N THR A 31 -10.12 -0.70 -3.32
CA THR A 31 -11.50 -1.13 -3.09
C THR A 31 -11.66 -2.66 -3.09
N ALA A 32 -10.88 -3.37 -3.91
CA ALA A 32 -10.93 -4.83 -3.97
C ALA A 32 -10.17 -5.50 -2.81
N LEU A 33 -8.94 -5.05 -2.49
CA LEU A 33 -8.06 -5.74 -1.53
C LEU A 33 -8.27 -5.30 -0.09
N TYR A 34 -8.57 -4.02 0.15
CA TYR A 34 -8.56 -3.45 1.50
C TYR A 34 -9.68 -3.99 2.40
N PRO A 35 -10.88 -4.31 1.90
CA PRO A 35 -11.88 -5.02 2.71
C PRO A 35 -11.37 -6.37 3.24
N PHE A 36 -10.59 -7.12 2.46
CA PHE A 36 -10.02 -8.40 2.92
C PHE A 36 -8.92 -8.20 3.96
N LEU A 37 -8.06 -7.17 3.81
CA LEU A 37 -7.07 -6.82 4.82
C LEU A 37 -7.75 -6.42 6.13
N TRP A 38 -8.81 -5.61 6.06
CA TRP A 38 -9.62 -5.24 7.22
C TRP A 38 -10.23 -6.45 7.90
N LEU A 39 -10.93 -7.31 7.16
CA LEU A 39 -11.52 -8.54 7.70
C LEU A 39 -10.47 -9.44 8.35
N SER A 40 -9.29 -9.54 7.73
CA SER A 40 -8.16 -10.28 8.30
C SER A 40 -7.70 -9.68 9.63
N GLY A 41 -7.53 -8.36 9.72
CA GLY A 41 -7.17 -7.66 10.96
C GLY A 41 -8.22 -7.85 12.07
N VAL A 42 -9.51 -7.73 11.74
CA VAL A 42 -10.62 -7.99 12.67
C VAL A 42 -10.57 -9.42 13.17
N TYR A 43 -10.44 -10.39 12.27
CA TYR A 43 -10.32 -11.80 12.62
C TYR A 43 -9.16 -12.04 13.59
N MET A 44 -7.97 -11.50 13.29
CA MET A 44 -6.77 -11.65 14.12
C MET A 44 -6.86 -10.92 15.46
N THR A 45 -7.79 -9.98 15.62
CA THR A 45 -8.08 -9.38 16.94
C THR A 45 -8.72 -10.40 17.88
N PHE A 46 -9.44 -11.39 17.36
CA PHE A 46 -10.10 -12.44 18.14
C PHE A 46 -9.28 -13.74 18.22
N THR A 47 -8.39 -13.99 17.26
CA THR A 47 -7.65 -15.26 17.15
C THR A 47 -6.15 -15.15 17.38
N ASP A 48 -5.66 -13.97 17.81
CA ASP A 48 -4.24 -13.58 17.81
C ASP A 48 -3.60 -13.53 16.41
N ALA A 49 -2.41 -12.90 16.34
CA ALA A 49 -1.57 -12.90 15.15
C ALA A 49 -0.99 -14.30 14.86
N PRO A 50 -0.70 -14.62 13.58
CA PRO A 50 -0.01 -15.86 13.23
C PRO A 50 1.27 -16.03 14.05
N THR A 51 1.58 -17.27 14.44
CA THR A 51 2.75 -17.57 15.30
C THR A 51 4.06 -17.06 14.71
N THR A 52 4.20 -17.04 13.38
CA THR A 52 5.32 -16.43 12.66
C THR A 52 5.44 -14.94 12.92
N VAL A 53 4.33 -14.19 12.86
CA VAL A 53 4.31 -12.75 13.13
C VAL A 53 4.59 -12.51 14.61
N ARG A 54 3.93 -13.24 15.50
CA ARG A 54 4.08 -13.09 16.95
C ARG A 54 5.49 -13.43 17.43
N GLY A 55 6.12 -14.46 16.86
CA GLY A 55 7.47 -14.90 17.20
C GLY A 55 8.54 -13.90 16.75
N GLU A 56 8.44 -13.42 15.51
CA GLU A 56 9.50 -12.60 14.90
C GLU A 56 9.37 -11.09 15.19
N LEU A 57 8.13 -10.55 15.27
CA LEU A 57 7.94 -9.16 15.69
C LEU A 57 8.05 -8.98 17.21
N GLY A 58 7.86 -10.07 17.95
CA GLY A 58 7.92 -10.11 19.41
C GLY A 58 6.78 -9.35 20.12
N GLY A 59 6.82 -9.41 21.45
CA GLY A 59 6.10 -8.56 22.42
C GLY A 59 4.75 -7.99 21.99
N GLY A 60 4.52 -6.70 22.23
CA GLY A 60 3.29 -5.99 21.84
C GLY A 60 3.26 -5.53 20.37
N ALA A 61 4.35 -5.73 19.60
CA ALA A 61 4.45 -5.24 18.22
C ALA A 61 3.47 -5.95 17.27
N HIS A 62 3.14 -7.21 17.53
CA HIS A 62 2.11 -7.92 16.77
C HIS A 62 0.71 -7.28 16.92
N TRP A 63 0.40 -6.66 18.08
CA TRP A 63 -0.85 -5.91 18.26
C TRP A 63 -0.88 -4.63 17.43
N VAL A 64 0.26 -3.93 17.33
CA VAL A 64 0.40 -2.78 16.42
C VAL A 64 0.19 -3.22 14.97
N TRP A 65 0.78 -4.36 14.59
CA TRP A 65 0.62 -4.93 13.26
C TRP A 65 -0.84 -5.30 12.93
N ILE A 66 -1.56 -5.94 13.87
CA ILE A 66 -3.00 -6.19 13.76
C ILE A 66 -3.75 -4.86 13.63
N GLY A 67 -3.43 -3.88 14.47
CA GLY A 67 -4.04 -2.55 14.45
C GLY A 67 -3.87 -1.84 13.10
N LEU A 68 -2.70 -1.94 12.47
CA LEU A 68 -2.46 -1.41 11.12
C LEU A 68 -3.33 -2.10 10.07
N LEU A 69 -3.43 -3.43 10.11
CA LEU A 69 -4.28 -4.19 9.18
C LEU A 69 -5.78 -3.94 9.39
N THR A 70 -6.19 -3.56 10.60
CA THR A 70 -7.59 -3.21 10.87
C THR A 70 -7.89 -1.75 10.50
N LEU A 71 -7.12 -0.80 11.02
CA LEU A 71 -7.46 0.62 10.92
C LEU A 71 -7.06 1.24 9.57
N CYS A 72 -5.90 0.89 9.02
CA CYS A 72 -5.41 1.53 7.79
C CYS A 72 -6.32 1.25 6.58
N PRO A 73 -6.82 0.02 6.33
CA PRO A 73 -7.75 -0.21 5.24
C PRO A 73 -9.03 0.63 5.32
N ILE A 74 -9.64 0.72 6.51
CA ILE A 74 -10.86 1.52 6.72
C ILE A 74 -10.57 3.00 6.51
N THR A 75 -9.52 3.52 7.13
CA THR A 75 -9.17 4.94 7.04
C THR A 75 -8.80 5.32 5.61
N CYS A 76 -8.15 4.43 4.85
CA CYS A 76 -7.92 4.65 3.43
C CYS A 76 -9.23 4.76 2.64
N LEU A 77 -10.17 3.83 2.83
CA LEU A 77 -11.46 3.85 2.13
C LEU A 77 -12.31 5.06 2.55
N ALA A 78 -12.31 5.41 3.84
CA ALA A 78 -12.96 6.61 4.35
C ALA A 78 -12.38 7.88 3.70
N GLY A 79 -11.06 7.94 3.49
CA GLY A 79 -10.41 9.02 2.78
C GLY A 79 -10.85 9.19 1.32
N GLN A 80 -11.43 8.17 0.70
CA GLN A 80 -12.03 8.27 -0.65
C GLN A 80 -13.43 8.92 -0.61
N LEU A 81 -14.12 8.85 0.53
CA LEU A 81 -15.47 9.38 0.72
C LEU A 81 -15.46 10.84 1.21
N LEU A 82 -14.31 11.37 1.64
CA LEU A 82 -14.18 12.75 2.10
C LEU A 82 -14.33 13.75 0.95
N HIS A 83 -15.14 14.79 1.19
CA HIS A 83 -15.35 15.88 0.23
C HIS A 83 -14.09 16.74 0.06
N ASP A 84 -13.33 16.96 1.12
CA ASP A 84 -12.04 17.63 1.04
C ASP A 84 -11.00 16.69 0.44
N GLN A 85 -10.64 16.95 -0.82
CA GLN A 85 -9.67 16.17 -1.57
C GLN A 85 -8.27 16.20 -0.93
N TYR A 86 -7.87 17.27 -0.25
CA TYR A 86 -6.55 17.34 0.36
C TYR A 86 -6.47 16.42 1.58
N THR A 87 -7.39 16.59 2.54
CA THR A 87 -7.47 15.76 3.74
C THR A 87 -7.72 14.29 3.39
N GLY A 88 -8.63 14.01 2.46
CA GLY A 88 -8.91 12.65 1.99
C GLY A 88 -7.70 11.96 1.38
N ARG A 89 -6.87 12.67 0.62
CA ARG A 89 -5.64 12.14 0.04
C ARG A 89 -4.53 11.96 1.07
N GLN A 90 -4.43 12.83 2.08
CA GLN A 90 -3.48 12.63 3.18
C GLN A 90 -3.82 11.39 3.98
N LEU A 91 -5.10 11.17 4.28
CA LEU A 91 -5.56 9.99 5.00
C LEU A 91 -5.27 8.71 4.21
N GLN A 92 -5.55 8.71 2.90
CA GLN A 92 -5.18 7.60 2.00
C GLN A 92 -3.68 7.32 2.02
N LEU A 93 -2.84 8.36 1.89
CA LEU A 93 -1.39 8.21 1.89
C LEU A 93 -0.87 7.54 3.17
N TRP A 94 -1.24 8.07 4.34
CA TRP A 94 -0.76 7.52 5.61
C TRP A 94 -1.25 6.10 5.85
N SER A 95 -2.48 5.81 5.42
CA SER A 95 -3.05 4.48 5.48
C SER A 95 -2.32 3.50 4.57
N ASN A 96 -2.01 3.89 3.33
CA ASN A 96 -1.26 3.05 2.39
C ASN A 96 0.16 2.80 2.86
N ILE A 97 0.81 3.78 3.49
CA ILE A 97 2.11 3.60 4.15
C ILE A 97 1.99 2.58 5.28
N GLY A 98 0.98 2.71 6.15
CA GLY A 98 0.72 1.77 7.23
C GLY A 98 0.51 0.33 6.73
N ILE A 99 -0.29 0.15 5.68
CA ILE A 99 -0.51 -1.16 5.02
C ILE A 99 0.79 -1.69 4.41
N THR A 100 1.57 -0.84 3.74
CA THR A 100 2.87 -1.21 3.17
C THR A 100 3.81 -1.71 4.26
N CYS A 101 3.89 -1.00 5.40
CA CYS A 101 4.69 -1.41 6.54
C CYS A 101 4.19 -2.72 7.16
N ALA A 102 2.88 -2.90 7.31
CA ALA A 102 2.31 -4.14 7.85
C ALA A 102 2.60 -5.34 6.94
N LEU A 103 2.37 -5.22 5.64
CA LEU A 103 2.66 -6.30 4.68
C LEU A 103 4.17 -6.57 4.59
N GLY A 104 5.00 -5.53 4.58
CA GLY A 104 6.45 -5.66 4.60
C GLY A 104 6.96 -6.37 5.86
N ALA A 105 6.42 -6.02 7.03
CA ALA A 105 6.74 -6.68 8.28
C ALA A 105 6.35 -8.17 8.27
N TYR A 106 5.21 -8.53 7.68
CA TYR A 106 4.83 -9.92 7.48
C TYR A 106 5.82 -10.66 6.59
N VAL A 107 6.18 -10.07 5.44
CA VAL A 107 7.19 -10.65 4.54
C VAL A 107 8.51 -10.88 5.27
N SER A 108 9.01 -9.89 6.01
CA SER A 108 10.23 -10.01 6.80
C SER A 108 10.13 -11.07 7.90
N ALA A 109 9.00 -11.16 8.60
CA ALA A 109 8.77 -12.18 9.62
C ALA A 109 8.79 -13.59 9.01
N VAL A 110 8.07 -13.81 7.90
CA VAL A 110 8.04 -15.13 7.28
C VAL A 110 9.39 -15.51 6.68
N VAL A 111 10.12 -14.57 6.06
CA VAL A 111 11.47 -14.82 5.54
C VAL A 111 12.43 -15.22 6.66
N GLN A 112 12.35 -14.58 7.84
CA GLN A 112 13.18 -14.94 9.00
C GLN A 112 12.81 -16.30 9.60
N ALA A 113 11.52 -16.59 9.72
CA ALA A 113 11.04 -17.84 10.32
C ALA A 113 11.20 -19.08 9.40
N SER A 114 11.29 -18.90 8.08
CA SER A 114 11.12 -19.99 7.10
C SER A 114 12.41 -20.37 6.38
N TRP A 115 13.34 -21.06 7.05
CA TRP A 115 14.44 -21.75 6.34
C TRP A 115 13.92 -23.00 5.58
N LEU A 116 12.82 -23.63 6.04
CA LEU A 116 12.32 -24.92 5.54
C LEU A 116 10.87 -24.85 5.00
N GLY A 117 10.70 -24.30 3.79
CA GLY A 117 9.65 -24.71 2.83
C GLY A 117 8.17 -24.48 3.15
N ARG A 118 7.79 -23.93 4.31
CA ARG A 118 6.38 -23.68 4.66
C ARG A 118 6.02 -22.22 4.35
N GLY A 119 5.11 -22.00 3.39
CA GLY A 119 4.46 -20.69 3.19
C GLY A 119 5.06 -19.75 2.14
N LEU A 120 6.01 -20.19 1.29
CA LEU A 120 6.64 -19.34 0.27
C LEU A 120 5.63 -18.65 -0.66
N PHE A 121 4.55 -19.34 -1.05
CA PHE A 121 3.51 -18.73 -1.89
C PHE A 121 2.86 -17.50 -1.22
N ALA A 122 2.53 -17.61 0.08
CA ALA A 122 1.96 -16.48 0.83
C ALA A 122 2.95 -15.32 0.94
N VAL A 123 4.26 -15.60 1.08
CA VAL A 123 5.30 -14.56 1.07
C VAL A 123 5.36 -13.83 -0.26
N TYR A 124 5.35 -14.54 -1.39
CA TYR A 124 5.38 -13.90 -2.70
C TYR A 124 4.13 -13.05 -2.95
N MET A 125 2.95 -13.53 -2.54
CA MET A 125 1.71 -12.75 -2.61
C MET A 125 1.79 -11.50 -1.73
N ALA A 126 2.23 -11.65 -0.48
CA ALA A 126 2.39 -10.52 0.44
C ALA A 126 3.44 -9.51 -0.05
N ALA A 127 4.54 -9.97 -0.65
CA ALA A 127 5.55 -9.12 -1.26
C ALA A 127 4.99 -8.35 -2.47
N GLY A 128 4.22 -9.03 -3.33
CA GLY A 128 3.51 -8.39 -4.44
C GLY A 128 2.55 -7.30 -3.96
N PHE A 129 1.75 -7.58 -2.92
CA PHE A 129 0.86 -6.59 -2.32
C PHE A 129 1.60 -5.46 -1.61
N THR A 130 2.76 -5.73 -1.00
CA THR A 130 3.63 -4.71 -0.40
C THR A 130 4.11 -3.74 -1.46
N ILE A 131 4.62 -4.26 -2.59
CA ILE A 131 5.09 -3.43 -3.71
C ILE A 131 3.92 -2.62 -4.29
N LEU A 132 2.75 -3.25 -4.47
CA LEU A 132 1.56 -2.56 -4.96
C LEU A 132 1.13 -1.42 -4.02
N ALA A 133 1.06 -1.67 -2.71
CA ALA A 133 0.73 -0.65 -1.71
C ALA A 133 1.76 0.49 -1.68
N ALA A 134 3.05 0.17 -1.86
CA ALA A 134 4.11 1.17 -1.97
C ALA A 134 3.93 2.05 -3.23
N VAL A 135 3.62 1.44 -4.39
CA VAL A 135 3.35 2.18 -5.64
C VAL A 135 2.14 3.09 -5.49
N ILE A 136 1.07 2.62 -4.84
CA ILE A 136 -0.12 3.44 -4.55
C ILE A 136 0.21 4.58 -3.59
N SER A 137 1.06 4.35 -2.58
CA SER A 137 1.54 5.43 -1.69
C SER A 137 2.29 6.51 -2.48
N ILE A 138 3.18 6.13 -3.41
CA ILE A 138 3.90 7.09 -4.26
C ILE A 138 2.92 7.87 -5.16
N ARG A 139 1.90 7.20 -5.69
CA ARG A 139 0.82 7.84 -6.46
C ARG A 139 0.11 8.91 -5.62
N ASP A 140 -0.23 8.63 -4.37
CA ASP A 140 -0.89 9.62 -3.51
C ASP A 140 0.01 10.82 -3.18
N VAL A 141 1.32 10.58 -2.96
CA VAL A 141 2.30 11.68 -2.82
C VAL A 141 2.29 12.59 -4.05
N ARG A 142 2.26 12.03 -5.26
CA ARG A 142 2.22 12.81 -6.51
C ARG A 142 0.94 13.64 -6.60
N LYS A 143 -0.21 13.06 -6.27
CA LYS A 143 -1.50 13.79 -6.27
C LYS A 143 -1.52 14.91 -5.25
N LEU A 144 -1.03 14.68 -4.04
CA LEU A 144 -0.91 15.71 -3.01
C LEU A 144 0.00 16.85 -3.44
N ARG A 145 1.12 16.55 -4.11
CA ARG A 145 2.00 17.59 -4.68
C ARG A 145 1.29 18.41 -5.75
N ALA A 146 0.50 17.79 -6.62
CA ALA A 146 -0.27 18.49 -7.64
C ALA A 146 -1.33 19.42 -7.03
N ILE A 147 -2.09 18.95 -6.03
CA ILE A 147 -3.06 19.78 -5.30
C ILE A 147 -2.38 21.00 -4.66
N ARG A 148 -1.23 20.79 -4.00
CA ARG A 148 -0.45 21.89 -3.40
C ARG A 148 0.13 22.88 -4.41
N ALA A 149 0.41 22.43 -5.64
CA ALA A 149 0.89 23.33 -6.69
C ALA A 149 -0.24 24.25 -7.16
N HIS A 150 -1.42 23.70 -7.46
CA HIS A 150 -2.58 24.49 -7.87
C HIS A 150 -3.04 25.47 -6.79
N ALA A 151 -2.99 25.09 -5.52
CA ALA A 151 -3.34 25.97 -4.41
C ALA A 151 -2.39 27.16 -4.21
N LYS A 152 -1.16 27.12 -4.76
CA LYS A 152 -0.21 28.24 -4.72
C LYS A 152 -0.39 29.23 -5.88
N GLU A 153 -1.09 28.82 -6.93
CA GLU A 153 -1.34 29.61 -8.13
C GLU A 153 -2.68 30.37 -8.07
N SER A 154 -3.53 30.05 -7.09
CA SER A 154 -4.80 30.72 -6.78
C SER A 154 -4.62 31.77 -5.68
#